data_AF-A0A3A6D6L4-F1
#
_entry.id   AF-A0A3A6D6L4-F1
#
_cell.length_a   1.000
_cell.length_b   1.000
_cell.length_c   1.000
_cell.angle_alpha   90.00
_cell.angle_beta   90.00
_cell.angle_gamma   90.00
#
_symmetry.space_group_name_H-M   'P 1'
#
loop_
_entity.id
_entity.type
_entity.pdbx_description
1 polymer ?
#
loop_
_entity_poly.entity_id
_entity_poly.type
_entity_poly.pdbx_seq_one_letter_code
_entity_poly.pdbx_strand_id
1 'polypeptide(L)'
;MKFSDFMQIENDMVVFVKSGRRVALQDICSSEVRIHPVLKKAGATVANALTNAVTSSIANANEQVDIILRVQLKDGYEDIQMNDQVLIRGNMEYHNMVEHARKLQKKLKEHIA
;
A
#
# COMPACT_ATOMS: atom_id res chain seq x y z
N MET A 1 -15.08 -0.55 -3.73
CA MET A 1 -14.07 -1.62 -3.71
C MET A 1 -14.37 -2.57 -2.57
N LYS A 2 -14.36 -3.87 -2.88
CA LYS A 2 -14.62 -4.98 -1.95
C LYS A 2 -13.29 -5.62 -1.54
N PHE A 3 -13.30 -6.38 -0.45
CA PHE A 3 -12.12 -7.12 0.01
C PHE A 3 -11.63 -8.12 -1.05
N SER A 4 -12.58 -8.79 -1.72
CA SER A 4 -12.36 -9.74 -2.81
C SER A 4 -11.66 -9.17 -4.05
N ASP A 5 -11.63 -7.84 -4.21
CA ASP A 5 -10.93 -7.19 -5.33
C ASP A 5 -9.40 -7.26 -5.12
N PHE A 6 -8.96 -7.51 -3.89
CA PHE A 6 -7.54 -7.52 -3.49
C PHE A 6 -7.08 -8.87 -2.97
N MET A 7 -7.92 -9.51 -2.17
CA MET A 7 -7.57 -10.70 -1.41
C MET A 7 -8.79 -11.60 -1.31
N GLN A 8 -8.57 -12.91 -1.39
CA GLN A 8 -9.58 -13.92 -1.09
C GLN A 8 -9.06 -14.79 0.06
N ILE A 9 -9.95 -15.22 0.95
CA ILE A 9 -9.59 -16.11 2.06
C ILE A 9 -10.40 -17.38 1.91
N GLU A 10 -9.70 -18.52 1.76
CA GLU A 10 -10.30 -19.85 1.61
C GLU A 10 -9.40 -20.88 2.31
N ASN A 11 -9.98 -21.76 3.13
CA ASN A 11 -9.26 -22.88 3.78
C ASN A 11 -7.94 -22.45 4.46
N ASP A 12 -7.99 -21.44 5.34
CA ASP A 12 -6.83 -20.87 6.05
C ASP A 12 -5.73 -20.29 5.16
N MET A 13 -6.04 -20.04 3.89
CA MET A 13 -5.13 -19.43 2.91
C MET A 13 -5.66 -18.07 2.47
N VAL A 14 -4.74 -17.11 2.31
CA VAL A 14 -4.99 -15.84 1.63
C VAL A 14 -4.43 -15.92 0.22
N VAL A 15 -5.27 -15.59 -0.77
CA VAL A 15 -4.88 -15.43 -2.17
C VAL A 15 -4.86 -13.95 -2.52
N PHE A 16 -3.68 -13.42 -2.83
CA PHE A 16 -3.54 -12.04 -3.32
C PHE A 16 -3.90 -11.98 -4.79
N VAL A 17 -4.93 -11.21 -5.14
CA VAL A 17 -5.54 -11.24 -6.48
C VAL A 17 -4.57 -10.76 -7.56
N LYS A 18 -3.79 -9.70 -7.29
CA LYS A 18 -2.90 -9.08 -8.29
C LYS A 18 -1.67 -9.95 -8.62
N SER A 19 -1.04 -10.55 -7.62
CA SER A 19 0.14 -11.40 -7.81
C SER A 19 -0.19 -12.87 -8.01
N GLY A 20 -1.42 -13.30 -7.67
CA GLY A 20 -1.80 -14.71 -7.61
C GLY A 20 -1.14 -15.48 -6.47
N ARG A 21 -0.34 -14.81 -5.62
CA ARG A 21 0.40 -15.45 -4.54
C ARG A 21 -0.57 -15.98 -3.48
N ARG A 22 -0.32 -17.21 -3.04
CA ARG A 22 -1.06 -17.89 -1.98
C ARG A 22 -0.20 -18.01 -0.74
N VAL A 23 -0.73 -17.63 0.40
CA VAL A 23 -0.03 -17.68 1.69
C VAL A 23 -0.95 -18.24 2.77
N ALA A 24 -0.43 -19.00 3.72
CA ALA A 24 -1.22 -19.43 4.86
C ALA A 24 -1.47 -18.24 5.81
N LEU A 25 -2.64 -18.16 6.43
CA LEU A 25 -2.98 -17.11 7.40
C LEU A 25 -1.94 -17.03 8.53
N GLN A 26 -1.46 -18.19 9.02
CA GLN A 26 -0.43 -18.30 10.05
C GLN A 26 0.95 -17.76 9.66
N ASP A 27 1.19 -17.52 8.36
CA ASP A 27 2.44 -16.95 7.86
C ASP A 27 2.36 -15.44 7.71
N ILE A 28 1.19 -14.84 7.92
CA ILE A 28 1.00 -13.40 7.96
C ILE A 28 1.35 -12.90 9.37
N CYS A 29 2.37 -12.04 9.45
CA CYS A 29 2.85 -11.48 10.71
C CYS A 29 2.15 -10.16 11.06
N SER A 30 1.94 -9.29 10.08
CA SER A 30 1.31 -7.98 10.29
C SER A 30 0.82 -7.37 8.98
N SER A 31 0.09 -6.27 9.07
CA SER A 31 -0.32 -5.48 7.91
C SER A 31 -0.23 -3.99 8.22
N GLU A 32 0.13 -3.17 7.24
CA GLU A 32 0.36 -1.73 7.36
C GLU A 32 -0.11 -0.98 6.10
N VAL A 33 -0.84 0.13 6.28
CA VAL A 33 -1.13 1.06 5.17
C VAL A 33 -0.01 2.09 5.08
N ARG A 34 0.66 2.14 3.93
CA ARG A 34 1.76 3.04 3.59
C ARG A 34 1.34 4.02 2.51
N ILE A 35 1.86 5.24 2.61
CA ILE A 35 1.67 6.30 1.61
C ILE A 35 3.05 6.58 1.03
N HIS A 36 3.25 6.29 -0.25
CA HIS A 36 4.51 6.48 -0.94
C HIS A 36 4.42 7.65 -1.91
N PRO A 37 5.26 8.68 -1.76
CA PRO A 37 5.37 9.74 -2.76
C PRO A 37 5.85 9.16 -4.10
N VAL A 38 5.15 9.50 -5.18
CA VAL A 38 5.56 9.17 -6.54
C VAL A 38 6.53 10.26 -6.98
N LEU A 39 7.83 9.99 -6.86
CA LEU A 39 8.86 10.87 -7.41
C LEU A 39 8.66 10.93 -8.93
N LYS A 40 8.41 12.12 -9.47
CA LYS A 40 8.47 12.36 -10.92
C LYS A 40 9.83 11.85 -11.40
N LYS A 41 9.85 10.82 -12.25
CA LYS A 41 11.07 10.34 -12.90
C LYS A 41 11.64 11.47 -13.78
N ALA A 42 12.44 12.36 -13.21
CA ALA A 42 13.51 12.99 -13.95
C ALA A 42 14.55 11.90 -14.22
N GLY A 43 14.88 11.67 -15.48
CA GLY A 43 15.64 10.51 -15.94
C GLY A 43 16.91 10.23 -15.14
N ALA A 44 17.16 8.94 -14.92
CA ALA A 44 18.47 8.33 -14.74
C ALA A 44 19.56 9.15 -14.04
N THR A 45 19.44 9.39 -12.73
CA THR A 45 20.62 9.61 -11.88
C THR A 45 20.42 8.96 -10.52
N VAL A 46 20.76 7.67 -10.46
CA VAL A 46 21.11 6.99 -9.21
C VAL A 46 22.33 7.71 -8.63
N ALA A 47 22.21 8.36 -7.47
CA ALA A 47 23.29 8.46 -6.45
C ALA A 47 22.96 9.31 -5.21
N ASN A 48 22.20 10.42 -5.28
CA ASN A 48 22.25 11.45 -4.21
C ASN A 48 20.90 11.84 -3.56
N ALA A 49 19.94 10.93 -3.42
CA ALA A 49 18.64 11.27 -2.82
C ALA A 49 18.63 11.36 -1.28
N LEU A 50 19.77 11.15 -0.62
CA LEU A 50 19.94 11.44 0.82
C LEU A 50 20.06 12.96 1.11
N THR A 51 20.19 13.81 0.10
CA THR A 51 20.47 15.25 0.28
C THR A 51 19.25 16.17 0.10
N ASN A 52 18.11 15.68 -0.41
CA ASN A 52 16.95 16.51 -0.74
C ASN A 52 15.82 16.51 0.32
N ALA A 53 16.03 15.90 1.49
CA ALA A 53 15.09 15.95 2.60
C ALA A 53 14.79 17.39 3.10
N VAL A 54 15.52 18.40 2.60
CA VAL A 54 15.48 19.79 3.06
C VAL A 54 14.56 20.70 2.20
N THR A 55 13.90 20.21 1.16
CA THR A 55 12.92 21.02 0.36
C THR A 55 11.45 20.63 0.55
N SER A 56 11.16 19.63 1.41
CA SER A 56 9.86 18.96 1.50
C SER A 56 8.73 19.75 2.18
N SER A 57 8.93 21.03 2.51
CA SER A 57 7.93 21.86 3.20
C SER A 57 7.03 22.67 2.25
N ILE A 58 7.39 22.82 0.97
CA ILE A 58 6.72 23.77 0.05
C ILE A 58 5.83 23.08 -1.02
N ALA A 59 5.80 21.74 -1.10
CA ALA A 59 5.12 21.00 -2.18
C ALA A 59 3.84 20.22 -1.79
N ASN A 60 3.31 20.41 -0.57
CA ASN A 60 2.28 19.53 0.01
C ASN A 60 0.87 19.59 -0.64
N ALA A 61 0.58 20.58 -1.49
CA ALA A 61 -0.75 20.70 -2.10
C ALA A 61 -0.94 19.82 -3.36
N ASN A 62 0.15 19.37 -3.98
CA ASN A 62 0.12 18.60 -5.24
C ASN A 62 1.06 17.38 -5.21
N GLU A 63 1.41 16.88 -4.01
CA GLU A 63 2.22 15.68 -3.87
C GLU A 63 1.45 14.48 -4.42
N GLN A 64 1.96 13.86 -5.48
CA GLN A 64 1.40 12.63 -6.02
C GLN A 64 1.83 11.45 -5.15
N VAL A 65 0.89 10.61 -4.75
CA VAL A 65 1.11 9.49 -3.86
C VAL A 65 0.42 8.23 -4.34
N ASP A 66 1.04 7.09 -4.02
CA ASP A 66 0.42 5.78 -4.03
C ASP A 66 0.11 5.34 -2.61
N ILE A 67 -1.04 4.70 -2.43
CA ILE A 67 -1.47 4.09 -1.18
C ILE A 67 -1.30 2.59 -1.34
N ILE A 68 -0.53 1.99 -0.43
CA ILE A 68 -0.17 0.57 -0.48
C ILE A 68 -0.57 -0.07 0.85
N LEU A 69 -1.30 -1.17 0.81
CA LEU A 69 -1.42 -2.07 1.95
C LEU A 69 -0.29 -3.10 1.86
N ARG A 70 0.70 -2.98 2.74
CA ARG A 70 1.75 -3.98 2.90
C ARG A 70 1.31 -5.07 3.87
N VAL A 71 1.38 -6.32 3.44
CA VAL A 71 1.18 -7.49 4.28
C VAL A 71 2.54 -8.12 4.54
N GLN A 72 2.98 -8.10 5.80
CA GLN A 72 4.23 -8.69 6.21
C GLN A 72 4.04 -10.19 6.40
N LEU A 73 4.90 -10.98 5.77
CA LEU A 73 4.93 -12.43 5.82
C LEU A 73 6.20 -12.89 6.54
N LYS A 74 6.25 -14.16 6.95
CA LYS A 74 7.47 -14.76 7.51
C LYS A 74 8.66 -14.71 6.55
N ASP A 75 8.42 -14.79 5.25
CA ASP A 75 9.42 -14.90 4.19
C ASP A 75 9.59 -13.62 3.34
N GLY A 76 9.00 -12.50 3.76
CA GLY A 76 9.03 -11.26 3.01
C GLY A 76 7.77 -10.43 3.19
N TYR A 77 7.29 -9.80 2.12
CA TYR A 77 6.06 -9.02 2.17
C TYR A 77 5.32 -9.10 0.84
N GLU A 78 4.04 -8.78 0.87
CA GLU A 78 3.21 -8.53 -0.30
C GLU A 78 2.72 -7.09 -0.26
N ASP A 79 2.94 -6.34 -1.35
CA ASP A 79 2.45 -4.97 -1.49
C ASP A 79 1.21 -4.93 -2.38
N ILE A 80 0.09 -4.52 -1.79
CA ILE A 80 -1.18 -4.36 -2.49
C ILE A 80 -1.36 -2.87 -2.77
N GLN A 81 -1.21 -2.49 -4.04
CA GLN A 81 -1.51 -1.13 -4.49
C GLN A 81 -3.02 -0.90 -4.47
N MET A 82 -3.45 0.16 -3.79
CA MET A 82 -4.86 0.46 -3.54
C MET A 82 -5.49 1.32 -4.63
N ASN A 83 -4.69 2.20 -5.24
CA ASN A 83 -5.11 3.15 -6.26
C ASN A 83 -4.52 2.80 -7.64
N ASP A 84 -5.36 2.79 -8.67
CA ASP A 84 -4.91 2.55 -10.06
C ASP A 84 -4.21 3.77 -10.67
N GLN A 85 -4.66 4.97 -10.28
CA GLN A 85 -4.08 6.24 -10.69
C GLN A 85 -3.44 6.93 -9.49
N VAL A 86 -2.35 7.65 -9.73
CA VAL A 86 -1.67 8.43 -8.70
C VAL A 86 -2.63 9.46 -8.10
N LEU A 87 -2.67 9.54 -6.77
CA LEU A 87 -3.57 10.45 -6.05
C LEU A 87 -2.83 11.70 -5.60
N ILE A 88 -3.53 12.80 -5.43
CA ILE A 88 -2.96 14.02 -4.83
C ILE A 88 -3.18 13.98 -3.33
N ARG A 89 -2.09 14.03 -2.56
CA ARG A 89 -2.14 13.99 -1.10
C ARG A 89 -3.03 15.11 -0.55
N GLY A 90 -3.91 14.74 0.38
CA GLY A 90 -4.82 15.68 1.03
C GLY A 90 -6.10 15.99 0.27
N ASN A 91 -6.27 15.50 -0.96
CA ASN A 91 -7.55 15.61 -1.66
C ASN A 91 -8.56 14.56 -1.13
N MET A 92 -9.83 14.71 -1.52
CA MET A 92 -10.91 13.81 -1.07
C MET A 92 -10.68 12.36 -1.52
N GLU A 93 -10.15 12.13 -2.72
CA GLU A 93 -9.87 10.79 -3.25
C GLU A 93 -8.78 10.07 -2.44
N TYR A 94 -7.73 10.79 -2.07
CA TYR A 94 -6.67 10.31 -1.17
C TYR A 94 -7.25 9.89 0.17
N HIS A 95 -8.07 10.73 0.81
CA HIS A 95 -8.67 10.41 2.11
C HIS A 95 -9.58 9.18 2.03
N ASN A 96 -10.44 9.11 1.01
CA ASN A 96 -11.32 7.98 0.76
C ASN A 96 -10.49 6.69 0.57
N MET A 97 -9.42 6.75 -0.21
CA MET A 97 -8.58 5.60 -0.49
C MET A 97 -7.79 5.13 0.74
N VAL A 98 -7.28 6.05 1.57
CA VAL A 98 -6.66 5.70 2.86
C VAL A 98 -7.66 5.01 3.77
N GLU A 99 -8.89 5.53 3.86
CA GLU A 99 -9.94 4.91 4.68
C GLU A 99 -10.28 3.50 4.17
N HIS A 100 -10.39 3.33 2.86
CA HIS A 100 -10.60 2.01 2.26
C HIS A 100 -9.46 1.04 2.56
N ALA A 101 -8.20 1.48 2.44
CA ALA A 101 -7.04 0.66 2.79
C ALA A 101 -7.05 0.27 4.27
N ARG A 102 -7.44 1.18 5.18
CA ARG A 102 -7.57 0.89 6.62
C ARG A 102 -8.71 -0.09 6.92
N LYS A 103 -9.85 0.03 6.24
CA LYS A 103 -10.94 -0.96 6.35
C LYS A 103 -10.50 -2.33 5.87
N LEU A 104 -9.74 -2.40 4.78
CA LEU A 104 -9.16 -3.65 4.28
C LEU A 104 -8.16 -4.26 5.26
N GLN A 105 -7.25 -3.44 5.79
CA GLN A 105 -6.29 -3.82 6.83
C GLN A 105 -7.00 -4.41 8.06
N LYS A 106 -8.07 -3.76 8.53
CA LYS A 106 -8.85 -4.22 9.69
C LYS A 106 -9.48 -5.59 9.43
N LYS A 107 -10.14 -5.77 8.28
CA LYS A 107 -10.73 -7.07 7.90
C LYS A 107 -9.69 -8.17 7.85
N LEU A 108 -8.50 -7.91 7.29
CA LEU A 108 -7.43 -8.90 7.27
C LEU A 108 -6.99 -9.28 8.69
N LYS A 109 -6.86 -8.31 9.60
CA LYS A 109 -6.51 -8.57 11.01
C LYS A 109 -7.55 -9.43 11.73
N GLU A 110 -8.83 -9.26 11.43
CA GLU A 110 -9.92 -10.08 12.01
C GLU A 110 -9.82 -11.57 11.61
N HIS A 111 -9.07 -11.92 10.57
CA HIS A 111 -8.84 -13.33 10.16
C HIS A 111 -7.52 -13.92 10.65
N ILE A 112 -6.61 -13.08 11.16
CA ILE A 112 -5.28 -13.52 11.66
C ILE A 112 -5.30 -13.66 13.19
N ALA A 113 -6.20 -12.94 13.87
CA ALA A 113 -6.38 -12.96 15.32
C ALA A 113 -7.18 -14.19 15.77
#